data_AF-A0A660SE35-F1
#
_entry.id   AF-A0A660SE35-F1
#
_cell.length_a   1.000
_cell.length_b   1.000
_cell.length_c   1.000
_cell.angle_alpha   90.00
_cell.angle_beta   90.00
_cell.angle_gamma   90.00
#
_symmetry.space_group_name_H-M   'P 1'
#
loop_
_entity.id
_entity.type
_entity.pdbx_description
1 polymer ?
#
loop_
_entity_poly.entity_id
_entity_poly.type
_entity_poly.pdbx_seq_one_letter_code
_entity_poly.pdbx_strand_id
1 'polypeptide(L)' 'AGKDLEVKASGGIRDYETAKRMIFAGATRIGVSKGIRIVGKE' A
#
# COMPACT_ATOMS: atom_id res chain seq x y z
N ALA A 1 19.29 14.13 2.35
CA ALA A 1 18.85 12.85 1.77
C ALA A 1 17.35 12.95 1.46
N GLY A 2 16.88 12.40 0.34
CA GLY A 2 15.49 11.91 0.27
C GLY A 2 14.45 12.66 -0.55
N LYS A 3 14.78 13.28 -1.68
CA LYS A 3 13.74 13.71 -2.65
C LYS A 3 13.34 12.61 -3.64
N ASP A 4 14.27 11.68 -3.91
CA ASP A 4 14.08 10.57 -4.84
C ASP A 4 13.87 9.21 -4.14
N LEU A 5 13.84 9.20 -2.81
CA LEU A 5 13.63 7.96 -2.05
C LEU A 5 12.15 7.65 -1.96
N GLU A 6 11.76 6.57 -2.61
CA GLU A 6 10.43 6.00 -2.58
C GLU A 6 10.15 5.23 -1.28
N VAL A 7 8.89 5.24 -0.84
CA VAL A 7 8.45 4.57 0.39
C VAL A 7 7.57 3.37 0.08
N LYS A 8 7.93 2.21 0.61
CA LYS A 8 7.11 1.00 0.60
C LYS A 8 6.39 0.82 1.94
N ALA A 9 5.05 0.74 1.90
CA ALA A 9 4.25 0.33 3.04
C ALA A 9 3.95 -1.17 2.98
N SER A 10 4.18 -1.90 4.08
CA SER A 10 3.91 -3.35 4.16
C SER A 10 3.59 -3.80 5.58
N GLY A 11 2.84 -4.91 5.69
CA GLY A 11 2.41 -5.48 6.97
C GLY A 11 1.05 -4.93 7.41
N GLY A 12 0.11 -5.82 7.72
CA GLY A 12 -1.21 -5.42 8.25
C GLY A 12 -2.20 -4.79 7.26
N ILE A 13 -1.81 -4.50 6.01
CA ILE A 13 -2.70 -3.93 4.99
C ILE A 13 -3.59 -5.05 4.40
N ARG A 14 -4.87 -5.06 4.76
CA ARG A 14 -5.82 -6.16 4.44
C ARG A 14 -7.04 -5.74 3.64
N ASP A 15 -7.26 -4.44 3.48
CA ASP A 15 -8.41 -3.86 2.81
C ASP A 15 -8.00 -2.63 1.98
N TYR A 16 -8.92 -2.22 1.11
CA TYR A 16 -8.73 -1.10 0.20
C TYR A 16 -8.52 0.23 0.94
N GLU A 17 -9.28 0.47 2.01
CA GLU A 17 -9.19 1.72 2.77
C GLU A 17 -7.82 1.91 3.43
N THR A 18 -7.28 0.85 4.02
CA THR A 18 -5.94 0.84 4.62
C THR A 18 -4.87 1.05 3.55
N ALA A 19 -4.98 0.38 2.39
CA ALA A 19 -4.05 0.59 1.28
C ALA A 19 -4.09 2.04 0.77
N LYS A 20 -5.29 2.61 0.63
CA LYS A 20 -5.53 4.00 0.20
C LYS A 20 -4.94 5.02 1.17
N ARG A 21 -5.10 4.80 2.49
CA ARG A 21 -4.48 5.64 3.54
C ARG A 21 -2.95 5.65 3.43
N MET A 22 -2.32 4.52 3.16
CA MET A 22 -0.85 4.44 3.01
C MET A 22 -0.36 5.21 1.79
N ILE A 23 -1.11 5.17 0.69
CA ILE A 23 -0.79 5.96 -0.51
C ILE A 23 -0.88 7.46 -0.20
N PHE A 24 -1.94 7.91 0.47
CA PHE A 24 -2.07 9.31 0.87
C PHE A 24 -1.01 9.75 1.90
N ALA A 25 -0.49 8.83 2.71
CA ALA A 25 0.64 9.09 3.60
C ALA A 25 1.99 9.18 2.86
N GLY A 26 2.03 8.95 1.54
CA GLY A 26 3.22 9.08 0.71
C GLY A 26 3.89 7.76 0.31
N ALA A 27 3.26 6.61 0.56
CA ALA A 27 3.78 5.34 0.06
C ALA A 27 3.59 5.24 -1.46
N THR A 28 4.68 4.96 -2.17
CA THR A 28 4.68 4.72 -3.62
C THR A 28 4.51 3.24 -3.96
N ARG A 29 4.71 2.35 -2.98
CA ARG A 29 4.51 0.90 -3.13
C ARG A 29 3.74 0.31 -1.95
N ILE A 30 2.76 -0.54 -2.26
CA ILE A 30 2.01 -1.33 -1.28
C ILE A 30 2.42 -2.81 -1.35
N GLY A 31 2.89 -3.38 -0.24
CA GLY A 31 3.25 -4.78 -0.11
C GLY A 31 2.20 -5.57 0.66
N VAL A 32 1.49 -6.48 -0.03
CA VAL A 32 0.37 -7.26 0.51
C VAL A 32 0.41 -8.70 0.02
N SER A 33 -0.09 -9.64 0.84
CA SER A 33 -0.20 -11.06 0.47
C SER A 33 -1.53 -11.44 -0.21
N LYS A 34 -2.53 -10.55 -0.16
CA LYS A 34 -3.90 -10.78 -0.68
C LYS A 34 -4.35 -9.64 -1.60
N GLY A 35 -3.49 -9.26 -2.54
CA GLY A 35 -3.73 -8.11 -3.43
C GLY A 35 -5.03 -8.20 -4.24
N ILE A 36 -5.37 -9.40 -4.74
CA ILE A 36 -6.59 -9.66 -5.53
C ILE A 36 -7.85 -9.32 -4.73
N ARG A 37 -7.92 -9.75 -3.47
CA ARG A 37 -9.01 -9.40 -2.54
C ARG A 37 -9.15 -7.89 -2.37
N ILE A 38 -8.03 -7.22 -2.14
CA ILE A 38 -8.00 -5.77 -1.86
C ILE A 38 -8.50 -4.96 -3.05
N VAL A 39 -8.22 -5.40 -4.28
CA VAL A 39 -8.72 -4.76 -5.51
C VAL A 39 -10.11 -5.25 -5.94
N GLY A 40 -10.76 -6.11 -5.16
CA GLY A 40 -12.12 -6.59 -5.42
C GLY A 40 -12.23 -7.55 -6.61
N LYS A 41 -11.20 -8.36 -6.88
CA LYS A 41 -11.15 -9.31 -8.01
C LYS A 41 -11.11 -10.78 -7.59
N GLU A 42 -11.49 -11.08 -6.34
CA GLU A 42 -11.63 -12.44 -5.80
C GLU A 42 -13.08 -12.92 -5.92
#